data_AF-A0AAN6UDK7-F1
#
_entry.id   AF-A0AAN6UDK7-F1
#
_cell.length_a   1.000
_cell.length_b   1.000
_cell.length_c   1.000
_cell.angle_alpha   90.00
_cell.angle_beta   90.00
_cell.angle_gamma   90.00
#
_symmetry.space_group_name_H-M   'P 1'
#
loop_
_entity.id
_entity.type
_entity.pdbx_description
1 polymer ?
#
loop_
_entity_poly.entity_id
_entity_poly.type
_entity_poly.pdbx_seq_one_letter_code
_entity_poly.pdbx_strand_id
1 'polypeptide(L)'
;MAVPHPPPQPQLQTALTAEEGCFATSADRKYYRRGNAFIKRCLRTREFLLGRHGIHVPRLRKESLRNEADTLRFIRRFTDVPVPLVFCDFEDDDAYYLITEYVEGVSMADLPGHQKDVVIAELEGHLAKLKTLTSDRMGGPTGIVIPPYRVLCETERDDWSQLRPSEHREYVFCHNDCSQHNVIVDPATLKIAAIVDWEYAGFYPPRFEFPFYNRKGPSVALGEEVDDTEELLRFLNSRLV
;
A
#
# COMPACT_ATOMS: atom_id res chain seq x y z
N MET A 1 -10.31 -30.02 1.44
CA MET A 1 -10.81 -29.43 2.69
C MET A 1 -9.65 -28.69 3.34
N ALA A 2 -9.61 -27.36 3.21
CA ALA A 2 -8.58 -26.54 3.84
C ALA A 2 -8.84 -26.47 5.34
N VAL A 3 -7.84 -26.83 6.15
CA VAL A 3 -7.92 -26.70 7.62
C VAL A 3 -7.77 -25.21 7.94
N PRO A 4 -8.67 -24.59 8.72
CA PRO A 4 -8.52 -23.20 9.12
C PRO A 4 -7.20 -23.04 9.89
N HIS A 5 -6.38 -22.06 9.51
CA HIS A 5 -5.25 -21.67 10.34
C HIS A 5 -5.80 -21.10 11.66
N PRO A 6 -5.33 -21.58 12.83
CA PRO A 6 -5.73 -20.97 14.09
C PRO A 6 -5.25 -19.52 14.12
N PRO A 7 -6.03 -18.60 14.68
CA PRO A 7 -5.60 -17.21 14.85
C PRO A 7 -4.29 -17.18 15.66
N PRO A 8 -3.39 -16.23 15.36
CA PRO A 8 -2.16 -16.07 16.14
C PRO A 8 -2.49 -15.90 17.63
N GLN A 9 -1.71 -16.55 18.49
CA GLN A 9 -1.96 -16.54 19.93
C GLN A 9 -1.80 -15.13 20.52
N PRO A 10 -2.69 -14.68 21.43
CA PRO A 10 -2.69 -13.33 21.99
C PRO A 10 -1.36 -12.87 22.60
N GLN A 11 -0.56 -13.80 23.14
CA GLN A 11 0.71 -13.53 23.82
C GLN A 11 1.83 -13.06 22.86
N LEU A 12 1.84 -13.52 21.60
CA LEU A 12 2.85 -13.11 20.62
C LEU A 12 2.64 -11.66 20.18
N GLN A 13 1.37 -11.24 20.05
CA GLN A 13 0.99 -9.89 19.65
C GLN A 13 1.32 -8.86 20.74
N THR A 14 1.22 -9.23 22.02
CA THR A 14 1.58 -8.36 23.16
C THR A 14 3.08 -8.07 23.26
N ALA A 15 3.93 -9.02 22.85
CA ALA A 15 5.39 -8.84 22.86
C ALA A 15 5.88 -7.92 21.73
N LEU A 16 5.15 -7.84 20.61
CA LEU A 16 5.53 -7.05 19.44
C LEU A 16 5.11 -5.58 19.54
N THR A 17 4.00 -5.29 20.22
CA THR A 17 3.54 -3.93 20.54
C THR A 17 4.14 -3.36 21.83
N ALA A 18 5.04 -4.08 22.49
CA ALA A 18 5.61 -3.67 23.79
C ALA A 18 6.47 -2.39 23.73
N GLU A 19 6.86 -1.92 22.54
CA GLU A 19 7.57 -0.66 22.38
C GLU A 19 6.64 0.52 22.68
N GLU A 20 7.12 1.46 23.49
CA GLU A 20 6.37 2.63 23.89
C GLU A 20 5.82 3.37 22.65
N GLY A 21 4.50 3.52 22.57
CA GLY A 21 3.83 4.21 21.46
C GLY A 21 3.50 3.38 20.24
N CYS A 22 3.93 2.13 20.19
CA CYS A 22 3.47 1.20 19.18
C CYS A 22 2.01 0.85 19.46
N PHE A 23 1.09 1.29 18.61
CA PHE A 23 -0.33 1.01 18.80
C PHE A 23 -0.82 -0.18 17.96
N ALA A 24 -0.06 -0.57 16.94
CA ALA A 24 -0.37 -1.73 16.09
C ALA A 24 0.90 -2.35 15.49
N THR A 25 0.80 -3.64 15.17
CA THR A 25 1.83 -4.39 14.44
C THR A 25 1.18 -5.31 13.41
N SER A 26 1.74 -5.36 12.21
CA SER A 26 1.42 -6.36 11.18
C SER A 26 2.51 -7.44 11.14
N ALA A 27 2.47 -8.31 10.12
CA ALA A 27 3.51 -9.31 9.89
C ALA A 27 4.88 -8.70 9.53
N ASP A 28 4.91 -7.42 9.15
CA ASP A 28 6.06 -6.77 8.53
C ASP A 28 6.27 -5.31 8.96
N ARG A 29 5.35 -4.73 9.74
CA ARG A 29 5.40 -3.34 10.23
C ARG A 29 5.04 -3.22 11.70
N LYS A 30 5.56 -2.15 12.32
CA LYS A 30 5.05 -1.55 13.55
C LYS A 30 4.56 -0.14 13.23
N TYR A 31 3.49 0.27 13.88
CA TYR A 31 2.85 1.57 13.69
C TYR A 31 2.85 2.35 15.00
N TYR A 32 3.20 3.63 14.93
CA TYR A 32 3.27 4.52 16.07
C TYR A 32 2.56 5.83 15.78
N ARG A 33 2.11 6.48 16.84
CA ARG A 33 1.61 7.85 16.81
C ARG A 33 2.29 8.68 17.90
N ARG A 34 2.82 9.84 17.52
CA ARG A 34 3.47 10.80 18.42
C ARG A 34 3.05 12.21 18.04
N GLY A 35 2.10 12.78 18.78
CA GLY A 35 1.50 14.07 18.42
C GLY A 35 0.85 13.99 17.04
N ASN A 36 1.29 14.86 16.13
CA ASN A 36 0.86 14.89 14.72
C ASN A 36 1.72 14.01 13.79
N ALA A 37 2.61 13.18 14.32
CA ALA A 37 3.40 12.24 13.52
C ALA A 37 2.79 10.84 13.55
N PHE A 38 2.59 10.28 12.35
CA PHE A 38 2.35 8.87 12.11
C PHE A 38 3.64 8.21 11.64
N ILE A 39 3.98 7.07 12.22
CA ILE A 39 5.25 6.40 11.94
C ILE A 39 4.97 4.97 11.51
N LYS A 40 5.36 4.63 10.29
CA LYS A 40 5.52 3.25 9.84
C LYS A 40 6.97 2.86 10.00
N ARG A 41 7.22 1.73 10.63
CA ARG A 41 8.55 1.13 10.74
C ARG A 41 8.45 -0.31 10.32
N CYS A 42 9.32 -0.77 9.43
CA CYS A 42 9.34 -2.19 9.15
C CYS A 42 10.06 -3.00 10.24
N LEU A 43 9.67 -4.26 10.41
CA LEU A 43 10.22 -5.12 11.47
C LEU A 43 11.73 -5.32 11.29
N ARG A 44 12.50 -5.26 12.37
CA ARG A 44 13.92 -5.65 12.35
C ARG A 44 14.03 -7.16 12.15
N THR A 45 15.17 -7.65 11.67
CA THR A 45 15.41 -9.11 11.56
C THR A 45 15.14 -9.86 12.86
N ARG A 46 15.51 -9.28 14.01
CA ARG A 46 15.27 -9.85 15.36
C ARG A 46 13.80 -9.82 15.81
N GLU A 47 12.92 -9.12 15.09
CA GLU A 47 11.50 -8.96 15.40
C GLU A 47 10.62 -9.82 14.48
N PHE A 48 11.20 -10.56 13.55
CA PHE A 48 10.45 -11.40 12.62
C PHE A 48 9.62 -12.46 13.34
N LEU A 49 8.43 -12.71 12.79
CA LEU A 49 7.44 -13.58 13.41
C LEU A 49 7.81 -15.04 13.23
N LEU A 50 7.62 -15.85 14.27
CA LEU A 50 7.74 -17.30 14.17
C LEU A 50 6.42 -17.90 13.68
N GLY A 51 6.46 -18.55 12.51
CA GLY A 51 5.35 -19.31 11.94
C GLY A 51 5.53 -20.83 12.12
N ARG A 52 4.56 -21.60 11.62
CA ARG A 52 4.58 -23.08 11.67
C ARG A 52 5.76 -23.73 10.93
N HIS A 53 6.29 -23.04 9.92
CA HIS A 53 7.37 -23.54 9.05
C HIS A 53 8.70 -22.82 9.28
N GLY A 54 8.84 -22.11 10.40
CA GLY A 54 10.02 -21.30 10.71
C GLY A 54 9.72 -19.80 10.73
N ILE A 55 10.78 -19.00 10.63
CA ILE A 55 10.69 -17.54 10.68
C ILE A 55 10.03 -17.03 9.40
N HIS A 56 8.98 -16.22 9.55
CA HIS A 56 8.40 -15.46 8.45
C HIS A 56 9.30 -14.25 8.14
N VAL A 57 9.89 -14.24 6.95
CA VAL A 57 10.72 -13.14 6.46
C VAL A 57 9.86 -12.23 5.60
N PRO A 58 9.59 -10.98 6.02
CA PRO A 58 8.84 -10.05 5.20
C PRO A 58 9.57 -9.68 3.91
N ARG A 59 8.86 -9.73 2.79
CA ARG A 59 9.38 -9.45 1.45
C ARG A 59 9.30 -7.96 1.13
N LEU A 60 10.29 -7.44 0.40
CA LEU A 60 10.38 -6.03 -0.03
C LEU A 60 10.18 -5.02 1.12
N ARG A 61 10.61 -5.42 2.32
CA ARG A 61 10.28 -4.79 3.60
C ARG A 61 10.73 -3.33 3.71
N LYS A 62 11.91 -3.01 3.19
CA LYS A 62 12.47 -1.64 3.22
C LYS A 62 12.11 -0.89 1.95
N GLU A 63 12.10 -1.60 0.83
CA GLU A 63 11.85 -1.12 -0.51
C GLU A 63 10.44 -0.53 -0.63
N SER A 64 9.42 -1.18 -0.06
CA SER A 64 8.05 -0.66 -0.14
C SER A 64 7.83 0.61 0.68
N LEU A 65 8.48 0.75 1.84
CA LEU A 65 8.44 2.01 2.63
C LEU A 65 9.20 3.15 1.95
N ARG A 66 10.35 2.85 1.30
CA ARG A 66 11.06 3.82 0.46
C ARG A 66 10.16 4.27 -0.70
N ASN A 67 9.51 3.31 -1.36
CA ASN A 67 8.58 3.58 -2.44
C ASN A 67 7.39 4.45 -2.00
N GLU A 68 6.84 4.18 -0.81
CA GLU A 68 5.77 4.99 -0.22
C GLU A 68 6.26 6.43 0.04
N ALA A 69 7.44 6.61 0.65
CA ALA A 69 8.01 7.93 0.93
C ALA A 69 8.19 8.77 -0.34
N ASP A 70 8.77 8.16 -1.38
CA ASP A 70 8.99 8.80 -2.68
C ASP A 70 7.67 9.10 -3.40
N THR A 71 6.69 8.19 -3.31
CA THR A 71 5.36 8.37 -3.88
C THR A 71 4.62 9.54 -3.25
N LEU A 72 4.60 9.63 -1.92
CA LEU A 72 3.96 10.74 -1.21
C LEU A 72 4.53 12.10 -1.65
N ARG A 73 5.87 12.20 -1.77
CA ARG A 73 6.55 13.40 -2.27
C ARG A 73 6.20 13.69 -3.73
N PHE A 74 6.17 12.66 -4.57
CA PHE A 74 5.87 12.79 -5.99
C PHE A 74 4.43 13.28 -6.22
N ILE A 75 3.44 12.64 -5.60
CA ILE A 75 2.03 13.02 -5.70
C ILE A 75 1.83 14.48 -5.27
N ARG A 76 2.40 14.87 -4.12
CA ARG A 76 2.30 16.23 -3.61
C ARG A 76 2.97 17.28 -4.51
N ARG A 77 4.02 16.88 -5.23
CA ARG A 77 4.74 17.76 -6.16
C ARG A 77 3.99 17.98 -7.47
N PHE A 78 3.32 16.95 -7.98
CA PHE A 78 2.77 16.94 -9.34
C PHE A 78 1.24 16.99 -9.40
N THR A 79 0.55 16.88 -8.27
CA THR A 79 -0.91 16.87 -8.20
C THR A 79 -1.42 17.63 -6.98
N ASP A 80 -2.73 17.80 -6.91
CA ASP A 80 -3.49 18.27 -5.74
C ASP A 80 -4.18 17.13 -4.98
N VAL A 81 -3.81 15.87 -5.25
CA VAL A 81 -4.39 14.72 -4.54
C VAL A 81 -3.98 14.81 -3.06
N PRO A 82 -4.94 14.74 -2.11
CA PRO A 82 -4.64 14.85 -0.70
C PRO A 82 -3.87 13.61 -0.23
N VAL A 83 -2.64 13.82 0.23
CA VAL A 83 -1.76 12.78 0.79
C VAL A 83 -1.02 13.32 2.02
N PRO A 84 -0.65 12.47 3.00
CA PRO A 84 0.10 12.90 4.17
C PRO A 84 1.42 13.58 3.79
N LEU A 85 1.78 14.65 4.52
CA LEU A 85 3.10 15.24 4.38
C LEU A 85 4.18 14.29 4.93
N VAL A 86 5.24 14.02 4.17
CA VAL A 86 6.42 13.30 4.67
C VAL A 86 7.27 14.25 5.51
N PHE A 87 7.45 13.95 6.79
CA PHE A 87 8.37 14.70 7.65
C PHE A 87 9.80 14.23 7.44
N CYS A 88 10.04 12.92 7.47
CA CYS A 88 11.31 12.30 7.11
C CYS A 88 11.17 10.79 6.94
N ASP A 89 12.19 10.19 6.36
CA ASP A 89 12.36 8.75 6.25
C ASP A 89 13.85 8.42 6.29
N PHE A 90 14.20 7.30 6.91
CA PHE A 90 15.59 6.89 7.11
C PHE A 90 15.68 5.42 7.49
N GLU A 91 16.90 4.87 7.39
CA GLU A 91 17.21 3.56 7.91
C GLU A 91 18.00 3.67 9.22
N ASP A 92 17.59 2.90 10.22
CA ASP A 92 18.28 2.76 11.51
C ASP A 92 18.06 1.36 12.08
N ASP A 93 19.10 0.74 12.66
CA ASP A 93 19.06 -0.60 13.27
C ASP A 93 18.33 -1.66 12.41
N ASP A 94 18.69 -1.75 11.12
CA ASP A 94 18.09 -2.67 10.13
C ASP A 94 16.57 -2.46 9.89
N ALA A 95 15.99 -1.35 10.35
CA ALA A 95 14.62 -0.96 10.06
C ALA A 95 14.58 0.31 9.22
N TYR A 96 13.67 0.35 8.25
CA TYR A 96 13.31 1.57 7.55
C TYR A 96 12.13 2.24 8.25
N TYR A 97 12.22 3.54 8.43
CA TYR A 97 11.23 4.38 9.06
C TYR A 97 10.67 5.34 8.03
N LEU A 98 9.35 5.44 7.98
CA LEU A 98 8.63 6.49 7.28
C LEU A 98 7.80 7.26 8.31
N ILE A 99 8.10 8.55 8.45
CA ILE A 99 7.43 9.46 9.37
C ILE A 99 6.65 10.48 8.56
N THR A 100 5.33 10.46 8.70
CA THR A 100 4.41 11.35 8.01
C THR A 100 3.55 12.14 8.98
N GLU A 101 2.84 13.13 8.45
CA GLU A 101 1.69 13.73 9.09
C GLU A 101 0.65 12.64 9.44
N TYR A 102 0.15 12.68 10.68
CA TYR A 102 -1.05 11.98 11.08
C TYR A 102 -2.25 12.81 10.62
N VAL A 103 -3.02 12.27 9.68
CA VAL A 103 -4.21 12.94 9.13
C VAL A 103 -5.42 12.56 9.98
N GLU A 104 -6.07 13.56 10.56
CA GLU A 104 -7.30 13.38 11.33
C GLU A 104 -8.49 13.05 10.42
N GLY A 105 -9.35 12.14 10.85
CA GLY A 105 -10.53 11.72 10.12
C GLY A 105 -10.96 10.31 10.48
N VAL A 106 -11.90 9.76 9.70
CA VAL A 106 -12.38 8.38 9.80
C VAL A 106 -12.09 7.65 8.50
N SER A 107 -11.93 6.32 8.54
CA SER A 107 -11.76 5.57 7.30
C SER A 107 -13.10 5.53 6.52
N MET A 108 -13.05 5.65 5.20
CA MET A 108 -14.25 5.55 4.36
C MET A 108 -14.98 4.22 4.58
N ALA A 109 -14.27 3.15 4.97
CA ALA A 109 -14.86 1.85 5.26
C ALA A 109 -15.89 1.87 6.40
N ASP A 110 -15.76 2.83 7.32
CA ASP A 110 -16.58 2.99 8.53
C ASP A 110 -17.78 3.93 8.32
N LEU A 111 -17.86 4.59 7.16
CA LEU A 111 -19.00 5.44 6.81
C LEU A 111 -20.24 4.61 6.45
N PRO A 112 -21.46 5.15 6.64
CA PRO A 112 -22.69 4.60 6.05
C PRO A 112 -22.63 4.58 4.52
N GLY A 113 -23.28 3.60 3.89
CA GLY A 113 -23.22 3.39 2.43
C GLY A 113 -23.52 4.65 1.59
N HIS A 114 -24.58 5.39 1.91
CA HIS A 114 -24.95 6.61 1.18
C HIS A 114 -23.90 7.74 1.29
N GLN A 115 -23.06 7.74 2.33
CA GLN A 115 -21.96 8.70 2.46
C GLN A 115 -20.74 8.25 1.65
N LYS A 116 -20.53 6.94 1.51
CA LYS A 116 -19.44 6.40 0.68
C LYS A 116 -19.59 6.82 -0.77
N ASP A 117 -20.79 6.85 -1.32
CA ASP A 117 -21.03 7.25 -2.71
C ASP A 117 -20.51 8.67 -3.00
N VAL A 118 -20.67 9.59 -2.04
CA VAL A 118 -20.16 10.97 -2.14
C VAL A 118 -18.62 10.99 -2.15
N VAL A 119 -18.00 10.21 -1.25
CA VAL A 119 -16.54 10.11 -1.14
C VAL A 119 -15.94 9.42 -2.36
N ILE A 120 -16.59 8.36 -2.88
CA ILE A 120 -16.16 7.62 -4.07
C ILE A 120 -16.14 8.56 -5.29
N ALA A 121 -17.15 9.41 -5.46
CA ALA A 121 -17.16 10.38 -6.55
C ALA A 121 -15.97 11.36 -6.50
N GLU A 122 -15.58 11.82 -5.30
CA GLU A 122 -14.38 12.64 -5.11
C GLU A 122 -13.09 11.84 -5.37
N LEU A 123 -13.01 10.62 -4.86
CA LEU A 123 -11.89 9.70 -5.05
C LEU A 123 -11.63 9.42 -6.54
N GLU A 124 -12.67 9.13 -7.31
CA GLU A 124 -12.58 8.89 -8.75
C GLU A 124 -12.02 10.10 -9.51
N GLY A 125 -12.36 11.32 -9.07
CA GLY A 125 -11.75 12.55 -9.57
C GLY A 125 -10.25 12.61 -9.30
N HIS A 126 -9.79 12.23 -8.11
CA HIS A 126 -8.37 12.14 -7.79
C HIS A 126 -7.65 11.04 -8.57
N LEU A 127 -8.24 9.85 -8.71
CA LEU A 127 -7.69 8.74 -9.49
C LEU A 127 -7.59 9.10 -10.97
N ALA A 128 -8.56 9.82 -11.52
CA ALA A 128 -8.50 10.32 -12.89
C ALA A 128 -7.31 11.27 -13.10
N LYS A 129 -7.01 12.15 -12.13
CA LYS A 129 -5.82 13.03 -12.18
C LYS A 129 -4.53 12.22 -12.15
N LEU A 130 -4.41 11.22 -11.28
CA LEU A 130 -3.23 10.35 -11.23
C LEU A 130 -3.01 9.61 -12.55
N LYS A 131 -4.09 9.15 -13.18
CA LYS A 131 -4.03 8.48 -14.48
C LYS A 131 -3.52 9.38 -15.62
N THR A 132 -3.49 10.70 -15.45
CA THR A 132 -2.88 11.62 -16.43
C THR A 132 -1.35 11.63 -16.37
N LEU A 133 -0.76 11.19 -15.25
CA LEU A 133 0.68 11.04 -15.12
C LEU A 133 1.09 9.75 -15.82
N THR A 134 1.90 9.88 -16.88
CA THR A 134 2.31 8.74 -17.71
C THR A 134 3.80 8.48 -17.64
N SER A 135 4.21 7.24 -17.92
CA SER A 135 5.61 6.80 -18.01
C SER A 135 5.76 5.68 -19.03
N ASP A 136 6.95 5.54 -19.60
CA ASP A 136 7.38 4.39 -20.40
C ASP A 136 8.04 3.30 -19.54
N ARG A 137 8.28 3.55 -18.25
CA ARG A 137 8.89 2.63 -17.29
C ARG A 137 7.92 2.30 -16.16
N MET A 138 7.90 1.02 -15.75
CA MET A 138 7.14 0.57 -14.58
C MET A 138 7.87 0.87 -13.28
N GLY A 139 7.11 0.96 -12.19
CA GLY A 139 7.61 1.18 -10.84
C GLY A 139 7.31 2.59 -10.31
N GLY A 140 7.67 2.83 -9.06
CA GLY A 140 7.48 4.11 -8.41
C GLY A 140 8.37 5.23 -8.93
N PRO A 141 8.28 6.43 -8.34
CA PRO A 141 8.98 7.62 -8.83
C PRO A 141 10.51 7.49 -8.95
N THR A 142 11.12 6.60 -8.14
CA THR A 142 12.56 6.32 -8.12
C THR A 142 12.93 5.00 -8.80
N GLY A 143 11.97 4.33 -9.45
CA GLY A 143 12.17 3.08 -10.19
C GLY A 143 12.07 1.81 -9.34
N ILE A 144 11.76 1.91 -8.04
CA ILE A 144 11.44 0.74 -7.21
C ILE A 144 10.14 0.12 -7.73
N VAL A 145 10.16 -1.17 -8.05
CA VAL A 145 8.98 -1.89 -8.51
C VAL A 145 8.45 -2.75 -7.37
N ILE A 146 7.28 -2.41 -6.85
CA ILE A 146 6.55 -3.22 -5.87
C ILE A 146 5.26 -3.71 -6.55
N PRO A 147 5.17 -4.98 -7.00
CA PRO A 147 3.92 -5.52 -7.52
C PRO A 147 2.79 -5.41 -6.49
N PRO A 148 1.52 -5.27 -6.91
CA PRO A 148 0.39 -5.28 -5.98
C PRO A 148 0.40 -6.52 -5.08
N TYR A 149 -0.07 -6.40 -3.84
CA TYR A 149 -0.09 -7.50 -2.86
C TYR A 149 -0.62 -8.82 -3.44
N ARG A 150 -1.73 -8.78 -4.18
CA ARG A 150 -2.32 -9.95 -4.84
C ARG A 150 -1.34 -10.70 -5.76
N VAL A 151 -0.50 -9.97 -6.48
CA VAL A 151 0.54 -10.53 -7.36
C VAL A 151 1.72 -11.08 -6.56
N LEU A 152 2.13 -10.40 -5.48
CA LEU A 152 3.21 -10.87 -4.62
C LEU A 152 2.90 -12.22 -3.96
N CYS A 153 1.63 -12.47 -3.62
CA CYS A 153 1.19 -13.76 -3.07
C CYS A 153 1.42 -14.95 -4.01
N GLU A 154 1.46 -14.71 -5.33
CA GLU A 154 1.55 -15.76 -6.35
C GLU A 154 2.96 -15.92 -6.96
N THR A 155 3.97 -15.28 -6.39
CA THR A 155 5.35 -15.36 -6.90
C THR A 155 6.38 -15.27 -5.80
N GLU A 156 7.46 -16.06 -5.89
CA GLU A 156 8.62 -15.97 -5.00
C GLU A 156 9.65 -14.89 -5.43
N ARG A 157 9.37 -14.16 -6.52
CA ARG A 157 10.30 -13.16 -7.07
C ARG A 157 10.18 -11.82 -6.34
N ASP A 158 11.29 -11.36 -5.80
CA ASP A 158 11.44 -10.01 -5.23
C ASP A 158 12.20 -9.04 -6.14
N ASP A 159 13.05 -9.54 -7.04
CA ASP A 159 13.78 -8.68 -7.97
C ASP A 159 13.03 -8.49 -9.30
N TRP A 160 12.56 -7.25 -9.47
CA TRP A 160 11.87 -6.73 -10.65
C TRP A 160 12.66 -5.61 -11.35
N SER A 161 13.96 -5.47 -11.06
CA SER A 161 14.81 -4.40 -11.60
C SER A 161 15.05 -4.48 -13.12
N GLN A 162 14.86 -5.67 -13.72
CA GLN A 162 15.12 -5.94 -15.14
C GLN A 162 13.86 -5.84 -16.03
N LEU A 163 12.83 -5.10 -15.60
CA LEU A 163 11.66 -4.84 -16.45
C LEU A 163 12.05 -3.91 -17.61
N ARG A 164 11.82 -4.35 -18.85
CA ARG A 164 12.05 -3.50 -20.02
C ARG A 164 11.07 -2.33 -20.06
N PRO A 165 11.52 -1.13 -20.47
CA PRO A 165 10.60 -0.04 -20.82
C PRO A 165 9.64 -0.43 -21.95
N SER A 166 8.53 0.28 -22.02
CA SER A 166 7.66 0.29 -23.21
C SER A 166 8.20 1.25 -24.27
N GLU A 167 7.79 1.06 -25.52
CA GLU A 167 8.02 1.99 -26.62
C GLU A 167 7.19 3.27 -26.50
N HIS A 168 6.14 3.24 -25.67
CA HIS A 168 5.20 4.34 -25.46
C HIS A 168 5.04 4.66 -23.97
N ARG A 169 4.61 5.88 -23.66
CA ARG A 169 4.24 6.28 -22.29
C ARG A 169 2.86 5.75 -21.91
N GLU A 170 2.68 4.44 -21.94
CA GLU A 170 1.40 3.75 -21.74
C GLU A 170 1.08 3.44 -20.27
N TYR A 171 2.08 3.54 -19.38
CA TYR A 171 1.87 3.28 -17.96
C TYR A 171 1.37 4.53 -17.28
N VAL A 172 0.35 4.37 -16.45
CA VAL A 172 -0.30 5.44 -15.68
C VAL A 172 0.02 5.27 -14.20
N PHE A 173 -0.09 6.36 -13.43
CA PHE A 173 0.17 6.28 -11.99
C PHE A 173 -0.99 5.58 -11.26
N CYS A 174 -0.70 4.42 -10.69
CA CYS A 174 -1.61 3.56 -9.94
C CYS A 174 -1.25 3.57 -8.45
N HIS A 175 -2.25 3.50 -7.58
CA HIS A 175 -2.11 3.23 -6.16
C HIS A 175 -1.90 1.73 -5.88
N ASN A 176 -2.56 0.86 -6.65
CA ASN A 176 -2.52 -0.62 -6.53
C ASN A 176 -3.05 -1.24 -5.23
N ASP A 177 -3.49 -0.43 -4.27
CA ASP A 177 -4.11 -0.87 -3.01
C ASP A 177 -5.20 0.13 -2.54
N CYS A 178 -5.94 0.71 -3.49
CA CYS A 178 -6.96 1.71 -3.21
C CYS A 178 -8.25 1.05 -2.68
N SER A 179 -8.25 0.66 -1.40
CA SER A 179 -9.41 0.14 -0.68
C SER A 179 -10.11 1.23 0.14
N GLN A 180 -11.31 0.95 0.65
CA GLN A 180 -12.03 1.89 1.52
C GLN A 180 -11.29 2.22 2.83
N HIS A 181 -10.36 1.38 3.26
CA HIS A 181 -9.57 1.59 4.48
C HIS A 181 -8.45 2.62 4.27
N ASN A 182 -8.04 2.84 3.03
CA ASN A 182 -6.93 3.71 2.65
C ASN A 182 -7.38 5.12 2.25
N VAL A 183 -8.64 5.46 2.53
CA VAL A 183 -9.23 6.79 2.29
C VAL A 183 -9.69 7.36 3.63
N ILE A 184 -9.02 8.41 4.09
CA ILE A 184 -9.33 9.14 5.32
C ILE A 184 -10.24 10.31 4.96
N VAL A 185 -11.36 10.41 5.68
CA VAL A 185 -12.46 11.33 5.39
C VAL A 185 -12.75 12.18 6.61
N ASP A 186 -13.02 13.47 6.41
CA ASP A 186 -13.64 14.32 7.43
C ASP A 186 -15.12 13.92 7.56
N PRO A 187 -15.56 13.35 8.71
CA PRO A 187 -16.92 12.85 8.87
C PRO A 187 -17.99 13.96 8.86
N ALA A 188 -17.64 15.22 9.07
CA ALA A 188 -18.58 16.33 9.05
C ALA A 188 -18.85 16.84 7.62
N THR A 189 -17.84 16.83 6.76
CA THR A 189 -17.91 17.40 5.40
C THR A 189 -17.93 16.35 4.29
N LEU A 190 -17.60 15.09 4.62
CA LEU A 190 -17.35 13.99 3.70
C LEU A 190 -16.24 14.26 2.69
N LYS A 191 -15.36 15.22 2.98
CA LYS A 191 -14.19 15.51 2.15
C LYS A 191 -13.06 14.54 2.45
N ILE A 192 -12.39 14.07 1.40
CA ILE A 192 -11.17 13.27 1.53
C ILE A 192 -10.09 14.15 2.16
N ALA A 193 -9.69 13.81 3.38
CA ALA A 193 -8.60 14.46 4.10
C ALA A 193 -7.24 13.92 3.61
N ALA A 194 -7.15 12.62 3.32
CA ALA A 194 -5.99 12.02 2.68
C ALA A 194 -6.29 10.63 2.09
N ILE A 195 -5.57 10.27 1.04
CA ILE A 195 -5.39 8.89 0.59
C ILE A 195 -4.04 8.41 1.12
N VAL A 196 -3.99 7.21 1.71
CA VAL A 196 -2.82 6.68 2.44
C VAL A 196 -2.43 5.30 1.91
N ASP A 197 -1.29 4.77 2.40
CA ASP A 197 -0.81 3.41 2.06
C ASP A 197 -0.36 3.22 0.61
N TRP A 198 0.56 4.11 0.18
CA TRP A 198 1.06 4.16 -1.19
C TRP A 198 2.25 3.22 -1.47
N GLU A 199 2.44 2.17 -0.68
CA GLU A 199 3.65 1.35 -0.77
C GLU A 199 3.73 0.50 -2.06
N TYR A 200 2.57 0.18 -2.65
CA TYR A 200 2.43 -0.54 -3.92
C TYR A 200 2.35 0.38 -5.14
N ALA A 201 2.41 1.69 -4.93
CA ALA A 201 2.12 2.66 -5.97
C ALA A 201 3.25 2.82 -6.99
N GLY A 202 2.89 3.26 -8.19
CA GLY A 202 3.84 3.56 -9.25
C GLY A 202 3.19 3.58 -10.63
N PHE A 203 4.01 3.65 -11.67
CA PHE A 203 3.55 3.56 -13.04
C PHE A 203 3.32 2.11 -13.45
N TYR A 204 2.09 1.78 -13.83
CA TYR A 204 1.68 0.44 -14.29
C TYR A 204 0.67 0.57 -15.43
N PRO A 205 0.39 -0.51 -16.20
CA PRO A 205 -0.75 -0.52 -17.11
C PRO A 205 -2.05 -0.15 -16.36
N PRO A 206 -2.98 0.61 -16.97
CA PRO A 206 -4.19 1.08 -16.29
C PRO A 206 -5.03 0.00 -15.61
N ARG A 207 -5.00 -1.24 -16.13
CA ARG A 207 -5.71 -2.40 -15.58
C ARG A 207 -5.21 -2.87 -14.21
N PHE A 208 -4.02 -2.44 -13.78
CA PHE A 208 -3.51 -2.77 -12.44
C PHE A 208 -4.31 -2.07 -11.32
N GLU A 209 -4.91 -0.90 -11.62
CA GLU A 209 -5.75 -0.14 -10.70
C GLU A 209 -7.20 -0.65 -10.73
N PHE A 210 -7.42 -1.78 -10.03
CA PHE A 210 -8.76 -2.34 -9.87
C PHE A 210 -9.54 -1.53 -8.81
N PRO A 211 -10.83 -1.20 -9.04
CA PRO A 211 -11.58 -0.27 -8.19
C PRO A 211 -12.11 -0.93 -6.90
N PHE A 212 -11.21 -1.47 -6.06
CA PHE A 212 -11.56 -2.15 -4.81
C PHE A 212 -12.28 -1.24 -3.81
N TYR A 213 -12.11 0.08 -3.90
CA TYR A 213 -12.84 1.08 -3.13
C TYR A 213 -14.37 1.02 -3.30
N ASN A 214 -14.89 0.36 -4.35
CA ASN A 214 -16.33 0.18 -4.55
C ASN A 214 -16.97 -0.83 -3.59
N ARG A 215 -16.19 -1.57 -2.81
CA ARG A 215 -16.71 -2.50 -1.81
C ARG A 215 -15.85 -2.54 -0.55
N LYS A 216 -16.42 -3.09 0.52
CA LYS A 216 -15.66 -3.34 1.76
C LYS A 216 -14.73 -4.55 1.58
N GLY A 217 -13.55 -4.48 2.18
CA GLY A 217 -12.59 -5.59 2.22
C GLY A 217 -11.24 -5.25 1.59
N PRO A 218 -10.34 -6.23 1.49
CA PRO A 218 -9.00 -6.07 0.95
C PRO A 218 -8.98 -5.87 -0.58
N SER A 219 -7.84 -5.39 -1.09
CA SER A 219 -7.55 -5.21 -2.52
C SER A 219 -7.14 -6.51 -3.24
N VAL A 220 -7.95 -7.55 -3.07
CA VAL A 220 -7.86 -8.87 -3.74
C VAL A 220 -9.24 -9.25 -4.22
N ALA A 221 -9.38 -10.05 -5.28
CA ALA A 221 -10.68 -10.52 -5.73
C ALA A 221 -11.40 -11.35 -4.63
N LEU A 222 -12.70 -11.14 -4.46
CA LEU A 222 -13.53 -11.86 -3.49
C LEU A 222 -14.73 -12.53 -4.17
N GLY A 223 -15.05 -13.77 -3.75
CA GLY A 223 -16.24 -14.49 -4.19
C GLY A 223 -16.21 -14.79 -5.69
N GLU A 224 -17.13 -14.19 -6.44
CA GLU A 224 -17.28 -14.37 -7.90
C GLU A 224 -16.63 -13.24 -8.72
N GLU A 225 -15.88 -12.35 -8.08
CA GLU A 225 -15.12 -11.31 -8.78
C GLU A 225 -14.05 -11.91 -9.70
N VAL A 226 -13.79 -11.22 -10.81
CA VAL A 226 -12.71 -11.61 -11.72
C VAL A 226 -11.38 -11.43 -10.99
N ASP A 227 -10.65 -12.53 -10.82
CA ASP A 227 -9.29 -12.51 -10.30
C ASP A 227 -8.30 -12.26 -11.45
N ASP A 228 -7.71 -11.06 -11.48
CA ASP A 228 -6.74 -10.63 -12.49
C ASP A 228 -5.30 -11.07 -12.15
N THR A 229 -5.08 -11.68 -10.98
CA THR A 229 -3.74 -11.88 -10.40
C THR A 229 -2.79 -12.63 -11.34
N GLU A 230 -3.22 -13.76 -11.91
CA GLU A 230 -2.39 -14.55 -12.83
C GLU A 230 -2.07 -13.77 -14.12
N GLU A 231 -3.03 -13.00 -14.63
CA GLU A 231 -2.86 -12.19 -15.84
C GLU A 231 -1.85 -11.04 -15.60
N LEU A 232 -1.92 -10.39 -14.44
CA LEU A 232 -0.97 -9.36 -14.04
C LEU A 232 0.44 -9.93 -13.88
N LEU A 233 0.56 -11.07 -13.18
CA LEU A 233 1.84 -11.75 -12.98
C LEU A 233 2.46 -12.19 -14.31
N ARG A 234 1.66 -12.80 -15.20
CA ARG A 234 2.09 -13.19 -16.54
C ARG A 234 2.60 -12.00 -17.35
N PHE A 235 1.94 -10.85 -17.24
CA PHE A 235 2.40 -9.63 -17.90
C PHE A 235 3.73 -9.13 -17.34
N LEU A 236 3.90 -9.05 -16.02
CA LEU A 236 5.16 -8.61 -15.43
C LEU A 236 6.31 -9.54 -15.84
N ASN A 237 6.10 -10.85 -15.77
CA ASN A 237 7.08 -11.83 -16.23
C ASN A 237 7.39 -11.68 -17.71
N SER A 238 6.39 -11.39 -18.56
CA SER A 238 6.61 -11.17 -19.98
C SER A 238 7.48 -9.95 -20.27
N ARG A 239 7.64 -9.03 -19.31
CA ARG A 239 8.39 -7.76 -19.41
C ARG A 239 9.82 -7.85 -18.87
N LEU A 240 10.18 -8.92 -18.17
CA LEU A 240 11.56 -9.14 -17.73
C LEU A 240 12.47 -9.41 -18.94
N VAL A 241 13.73 -9.00 -18.81
CA VAL A 241 14.84 -9.26 -19.74
C VAL A 241 15.80 -10.27 -19.12
#